data_AF-A0A946K1Q9-F1
#
_entry.id   AF-A0A946K1Q9-F1
#
_cell.length_a   1.000
_cell.length_b   1.000
_cell.length_c   1.000
_cell.angle_alpha   90.00
_cell.angle_beta   90.00
_cell.angle_gamma   90.00
#
_symmetry.space_group_name_H-M   'P 1'
#
loop_
_entity.id
_entity.type
_entity.pdbx_description
1 polymer ?
#
loop_
_entity_poly.entity_id
_entity_poly.type
_entity_poly.pdbx_seq_one_letter_code
_entity_poly.pdbx_strand_id
1 'polypeptide(L)'
;MTHHKVIDAIVVGAGFAGMYTLYKMLDAGFSARVFEAGDNVGGTWYWNRYPGARCDIESMEYSYSFDDDLQQKWNWTERYATQPELLKYANHVADSFNLRPHISFSTRVVSAHYDEEASVWQVTTDQGEKISARFCIMATGCLSSVNQPDFEGIANFKGNTYHTGQWPHEGVDFTGRRVGIIGTGSSSIQSIPLIAEQAEQLTVFQRTANFSVPAHNQDLDEHYIDEIKREYGTFRDENRQMHGGFGARRPKHEDSIWDADNETIQKRLEERWVLGGLGFTGAFADLGLSVEANNIAAEFIREKIRATVTDPAVAELLCPSGIVGCKRMCVDTNYYATYNRDNVALVDVSQHPIDLLTDKGLVTNDVEYEFDDIIFATGFDAMTGTLLKIDIRGKGGLTLQEKWHAGPRTYLGLSTYGFPNLFTISGPGSPSVLSNMILTIEQHVNWIMECLGYMRTQQLASIEANLDAEDAWVKQGNEFANMTLMPMCNSWYLGANVPGKPRVFMPFVGGIPLYFETCAKVAANNYEGFTLNAG
;
A
#
# COMPACT_ATOMS: atom_id res chain seq x y z
N MET A 1 -22.81 -21.13 31.76
CA MET A 1 -22.26 -20.45 30.57
C MET A 1 -21.64 -19.16 31.06
N THR A 2 -20.33 -19.02 30.97
CA THR A 2 -19.66 -17.74 31.27
C THR A 2 -20.16 -16.71 30.25
N HIS A 3 -20.96 -15.74 30.69
CA HIS A 3 -21.32 -14.60 29.85
C HIS A 3 -20.04 -13.83 29.53
N HIS A 4 -19.42 -14.13 28.40
CA HIS A 4 -18.31 -13.34 27.88
C HIS A 4 -18.84 -11.94 27.59
N LYS A 5 -18.24 -10.92 28.21
CA LYS A 5 -18.63 -9.52 28.02
C LYS A 5 -18.44 -9.14 26.55
N VAL A 6 -19.52 -8.77 25.88
CA VAL A 6 -19.48 -8.22 24.52
C VAL A 6 -18.82 -6.82 24.60
N ILE A 7 -17.78 -6.60 23.81
CA ILE A 7 -17.17 -5.27 23.65
C ILE A 7 -17.75 -4.57 22.43
N ASP A 8 -17.53 -3.26 22.31
CA ASP A 8 -18.07 -2.53 21.16
C ASP A 8 -17.40 -2.94 19.86
N ALA A 9 -16.05 -3.02 19.85
CA ALA A 9 -15.32 -3.25 18.61
C ALA A 9 -14.05 -4.08 18.80
N ILE A 10 -13.77 -4.91 17.79
CA ILE A 10 -12.46 -5.49 17.55
C ILE A 10 -11.85 -4.82 16.33
N VAL A 11 -10.55 -4.48 16.43
CA VAL A 11 -9.76 -3.95 15.34
C VAL A 11 -8.64 -4.95 15.01
N VAL A 12 -8.44 -5.28 13.74
CA VAL A 12 -7.41 -6.25 13.32
C VAL A 12 -6.28 -5.52 12.61
N GLY A 13 -5.10 -5.50 13.22
CA GLY A 13 -3.88 -4.81 12.77
C GLY A 13 -3.57 -3.55 13.60
N ALA A 14 -2.30 -3.35 13.95
CA ALA A 14 -1.78 -2.17 14.68
C ALA A 14 -0.81 -1.33 13.83
N GLY A 15 -1.07 -1.26 12.51
CA GLY A 15 -0.53 -0.22 11.65
C GLY A 15 -1.21 1.13 11.88
N PHE A 16 -0.96 2.11 11.01
CA PHE A 16 -1.57 3.44 11.14
C PHE A 16 -3.12 3.37 11.22
N ALA A 17 -3.76 2.63 10.32
CA ALA A 17 -5.22 2.46 10.36
C ALA A 17 -5.74 1.97 11.72
N GLY A 18 -5.12 0.95 12.29
CA GLY A 18 -5.56 0.36 13.56
C GLY A 18 -5.29 1.26 14.75
N MET A 19 -4.13 1.91 14.80
CA MET A 19 -3.80 2.85 15.87
C MET A 19 -4.75 4.05 15.88
N TYR A 20 -5.05 4.63 14.71
CA TYR A 20 -5.96 5.77 14.64
C TYR A 20 -7.40 5.37 14.97
N THR A 21 -7.85 4.20 14.49
CA THR A 21 -9.16 3.63 14.86
C THR A 21 -9.28 3.46 16.37
N LEU A 22 -8.27 2.84 17.00
CA LEU A 22 -8.25 2.63 18.44
C LEU A 22 -8.29 3.96 19.21
N TYR A 23 -7.46 4.92 18.82
CA TYR A 23 -7.45 6.26 19.42
C TYR A 23 -8.85 6.89 19.39
N LYS A 24 -9.49 6.95 18.20
CA LYS A 24 -10.82 7.55 18.06
C LYS A 24 -11.92 6.78 18.81
N MET A 25 -11.82 5.45 18.86
CA MET A 25 -12.76 4.62 19.63
C MET A 25 -12.66 4.90 21.13
N LEU A 26 -11.45 4.92 21.68
CA LEU A 26 -11.23 5.19 23.11
C LEU A 26 -11.68 6.62 23.48
N ASP A 27 -11.34 7.61 22.66
CA ASP A 27 -11.75 9.01 22.83
C ASP A 27 -13.28 9.16 22.85
N ALA A 28 -13.98 8.45 21.96
CA ALA A 28 -15.44 8.42 21.92
C ALA A 28 -16.09 7.46 22.95
N GLY A 29 -15.32 6.90 23.88
CA GLY A 29 -15.81 6.02 24.94
C GLY A 29 -16.35 4.67 24.47
N PHE A 30 -15.89 4.16 23.32
CA PHE A 30 -16.13 2.78 22.89
C PHE A 30 -15.11 1.83 23.56
N SER A 31 -15.59 0.66 23.95
CA SER A 31 -14.71 -0.44 24.37
C SER A 31 -14.13 -1.15 23.14
N ALA A 32 -12.82 -1.01 22.94
CA ALA A 32 -12.13 -1.57 21.79
C ALA A 32 -10.89 -2.37 22.19
N ARG A 33 -10.57 -3.38 21.37
CA ARG A 33 -9.32 -4.16 21.46
C ARG A 33 -8.74 -4.37 20.07
N VAL A 34 -7.44 -4.12 19.93
CA VAL A 34 -6.68 -4.37 18.70
C VAL A 34 -5.95 -5.70 18.82
N PHE A 35 -5.87 -6.46 17.73
CA PHE A 35 -4.99 -7.63 17.62
C PHE A 35 -3.94 -7.40 16.53
N GLU A 36 -2.66 -7.63 16.85
CA GLU A 36 -1.53 -7.46 15.95
C GLU A 36 -0.65 -8.72 15.97
N ALA A 37 -0.26 -9.16 14.78
CA ALA A 37 0.59 -10.33 14.60
C ALA A 37 2.03 -10.06 15.04
N GLY A 38 2.53 -8.85 14.84
CA GLY A 38 3.83 -8.39 15.29
C GLY A 38 3.89 -8.18 16.81
N ASP A 39 5.10 -8.05 17.34
CA ASP A 39 5.35 -7.76 18.75
C ASP A 39 5.27 -6.25 19.10
N ASN A 40 5.05 -5.39 18.10
CA ASN A 40 4.95 -3.94 18.28
C ASN A 40 4.08 -3.30 17.17
N VAL A 41 3.80 -2.01 17.31
CA VAL A 41 3.05 -1.20 16.35
C VAL A 41 3.87 -0.90 15.09
N GLY A 42 3.17 -0.45 14.04
CA GLY A 42 3.79 0.15 12.84
C GLY A 42 3.33 -0.47 11.52
N GLY A 43 2.75 -1.68 11.56
CA GLY A 43 2.25 -2.36 10.35
C GLY A 43 3.34 -2.53 9.31
N THR A 44 3.15 -1.98 8.10
CA THR A 44 4.16 -1.97 7.03
C THR A 44 5.53 -1.52 7.52
N TRP A 45 5.59 -0.46 8.33
CA TRP A 45 6.86 0.08 8.84
C TRP A 45 7.45 -0.77 9.97
N TYR A 46 6.73 -1.76 10.49
CA TYR A 46 7.28 -2.76 11.39
C TYR A 46 7.89 -3.94 10.61
N TRP A 47 7.22 -4.41 9.54
CA TRP A 47 7.60 -5.62 8.81
C TRP A 47 8.65 -5.39 7.70
N ASN A 48 8.57 -4.28 6.96
CA ASN A 48 9.38 -4.02 5.79
C ASN A 48 10.72 -3.36 6.14
N ARG A 49 11.62 -4.10 6.80
CA ARG A 49 12.92 -3.57 7.30
C ARG A 49 14.10 -3.78 6.35
N TYR A 50 13.84 -4.10 5.09
CA TYR A 50 14.90 -4.28 4.10
C TYR A 50 15.71 -2.98 3.92
N PRO A 51 17.01 -3.06 3.59
CA PRO A 51 17.84 -1.88 3.44
C PRO A 51 17.26 -0.95 2.37
N GLY A 52 17.10 0.33 2.70
CA GLY A 52 16.60 1.35 1.75
C GLY A 52 15.09 1.53 1.75
N ALA A 53 14.34 0.74 2.52
CA ALA A 53 12.89 0.92 2.68
C ALA A 53 12.55 2.37 3.07
N ARG A 54 11.77 3.04 2.22
CA ARG A 54 11.43 4.47 2.33
C ARG A 54 10.03 4.73 1.79
N CYS A 55 9.38 5.80 2.29
CA CYS A 55 8.13 6.27 1.70
C CYS A 55 8.37 7.01 0.38
N ASP A 56 7.47 6.85 -0.59
CA ASP A 56 7.52 7.58 -1.87
C ASP A 56 6.71 8.89 -1.84
N ILE A 57 6.08 9.19 -0.70
CA ILE A 57 5.35 10.44 -0.42
C ILE A 57 6.21 11.26 0.55
N GLU A 58 6.23 12.58 0.36
CA GLU A 58 7.08 13.45 1.17
C GLU A 58 6.69 13.41 2.66
N SER A 59 7.66 13.54 3.54
CA SER A 59 7.49 13.34 5.00
C SER A 59 6.47 14.28 5.61
N MET A 60 6.43 15.54 5.15
CA MET A 60 5.45 16.53 5.60
C MET A 60 4.02 16.18 5.15
N GLU A 61 3.85 15.27 4.19
CA GLU A 61 2.54 14.82 3.70
C GLU A 61 2.15 13.45 4.27
N TYR A 62 3.12 12.55 4.49
CA TYR A 62 2.88 11.20 4.98
C TYR A 62 2.94 11.11 6.52
N SER A 63 2.04 11.82 7.19
CA SER A 63 1.88 11.76 8.64
C SER A 63 0.45 12.09 9.04
N TYR A 64 0.06 11.74 10.26
CA TYR A 64 -1.28 12.06 10.75
C TYR A 64 -1.51 13.57 10.81
N SER A 65 -2.76 13.95 10.61
CA SER A 65 -3.26 15.32 10.67
C SER A 65 -4.30 15.54 11.77
N PHE A 66 -4.67 14.49 12.53
CA PHE A 66 -5.74 14.57 13.52
C PHE A 66 -5.43 15.36 14.80
N ASP A 67 -4.15 15.60 15.11
CA ASP A 67 -3.71 16.27 16.34
C ASP A 67 -2.62 17.30 16.02
N ASP A 68 -2.88 18.56 16.37
CA ASP A 68 -1.96 19.67 16.07
C ASP A 68 -0.68 19.56 16.87
N ASP A 69 -0.75 19.16 18.14
CA ASP A 69 0.41 19.00 19.01
C ASP A 69 1.39 17.95 18.45
N LEU A 70 0.88 16.82 17.96
CA LEU A 70 1.65 15.79 17.27
C LEU A 70 2.33 16.34 16.02
N GLN A 71 1.60 17.10 15.20
CA GLN A 71 2.13 17.73 13.99
C GLN A 71 3.25 18.73 14.30
N GLN A 72 3.10 19.52 15.37
CA GLN A 72 4.08 20.53 15.77
C GLN A 72 5.32 19.92 16.45
N LYS A 73 5.14 18.89 17.29
CA LYS A 73 6.25 18.30 18.07
C LYS A 73 7.12 17.34 17.27
N TRP A 74 6.55 16.64 16.28
CA TRP A 74 7.34 15.74 15.44
C TRP A 74 8.21 16.52 14.45
N ASN A 75 9.45 16.08 14.25
CA ASN A 75 10.39 16.67 13.28
C ASN A 75 10.84 15.58 12.32
N TRP A 76 10.48 15.73 11.04
CA TRP A 76 10.98 14.90 9.97
C TRP A 76 12.37 15.37 9.54
N THR A 77 13.25 14.42 9.24
CA THR A 77 14.66 14.69 8.94
C THR A 77 14.94 14.80 7.44
N GLU A 78 14.29 13.97 6.62
CA GLU A 78 14.52 13.90 5.19
C GLU A 78 13.23 14.15 4.40
N ARG A 79 13.37 14.56 3.12
CA ARG A 79 12.25 14.82 2.21
C ARG A 79 11.29 13.64 2.12
N TYR A 80 11.80 12.42 2.11
CA TYR A 80 11.03 11.18 2.09
C TYR A 80 11.43 10.32 3.28
N ALA A 81 10.60 10.15 4.30
CA ALA A 81 11.00 9.46 5.53
C ALA A 81 11.38 7.98 5.30
N THR A 82 12.44 7.55 5.98
CA THR A 82 12.88 6.13 5.97
C THR A 82 11.94 5.25 6.80
N GLN A 83 11.98 3.93 6.57
CA GLN A 83 11.26 2.99 7.41
C GLN A 83 11.60 3.12 8.91
N PRO A 84 12.87 3.23 9.35
CA PRO A 84 13.20 3.42 10.76
C PRO A 84 12.60 4.71 11.35
N GLU A 85 12.57 5.80 10.60
CA GLU A 85 11.97 7.07 11.04
C GLU A 85 10.44 6.96 11.17
N LEU A 86 9.78 6.34 10.19
CA LEU A 86 8.33 6.09 10.22
C LEU A 86 7.93 5.12 11.34
N LEU A 87 8.77 4.12 11.63
CA LEU A 87 8.56 3.23 12.77
C LEU A 87 8.73 3.98 14.10
N LYS A 88 9.71 4.89 14.21
CA LYS A 88 9.84 5.75 15.40
C LYS A 88 8.62 6.66 15.56
N TYR A 89 8.11 7.23 14.46
CA TYR A 89 6.87 8.02 14.48
C TYR A 89 5.67 7.20 14.96
N ALA A 90 5.48 5.98 14.43
CA ALA A 90 4.42 5.08 14.86
C ALA A 90 4.50 4.74 16.36
N ASN A 91 5.70 4.45 16.86
CA ASN A 91 5.92 4.20 18.29
C ASN A 91 5.60 5.44 19.13
N HIS A 92 6.08 6.61 18.70
CA HIS A 92 5.80 7.90 19.35
C HIS A 92 4.29 8.16 19.46
N VAL A 93 3.53 7.94 18.39
CA VAL A 93 2.06 8.06 18.42
C VAL A 93 1.46 7.08 19.44
N ALA A 94 1.83 5.80 19.37
CA ALA A 94 1.29 4.81 20.29
C ALA A 94 1.61 5.10 21.77
N ASP A 95 2.76 5.72 22.06
CA ASP A 95 3.15 6.13 23.42
C ASP A 95 2.41 7.40 23.86
N SER A 96 2.39 8.43 23.01
CA SER A 96 1.76 9.73 23.29
C SER A 96 0.26 9.62 23.58
N PHE A 97 -0.42 8.67 22.94
CA PHE A 97 -1.86 8.43 23.14
C PHE A 97 -2.17 7.16 23.97
N ASN A 98 -1.16 6.57 24.63
CA ASN A 98 -1.30 5.41 25.50
C ASN A 98 -2.11 4.25 24.88
N LEU A 99 -1.78 3.87 23.64
CA LEU A 99 -2.55 2.89 22.88
C LEU A 99 -2.21 1.44 23.24
N ARG A 100 -0.96 1.16 23.59
CA ARG A 100 -0.43 -0.21 23.81
C ARG A 100 -1.23 -1.08 24.79
N PRO A 101 -1.78 -0.57 25.91
CA PRO A 101 -2.59 -1.38 26.82
C PRO A 101 -3.85 -2.00 26.18
N HIS A 102 -4.29 -1.46 25.04
CA HIS A 102 -5.47 -1.92 24.30
C HIS A 102 -5.12 -2.76 23.07
N ILE A 103 -3.84 -3.11 22.88
CA ILE A 103 -3.33 -3.88 21.75
C ILE A 103 -2.80 -5.23 22.27
N SER A 104 -3.29 -6.32 21.68
CA SER A 104 -2.75 -7.66 21.87
C SER A 104 -1.78 -7.99 20.75
N PHE A 105 -0.49 -7.84 21.05
CA PHE A 105 0.61 -8.17 20.16
C PHE A 105 0.86 -9.68 20.09
N SER A 106 1.64 -10.12 19.10
CA SER A 106 1.96 -11.53 18.86
C SER A 106 0.72 -12.43 18.83
N THR A 107 -0.39 -11.88 18.34
CA THR A 107 -1.71 -12.53 18.37
C THR A 107 -2.40 -12.31 17.03
N ARG A 108 -2.64 -13.39 16.29
CA ARG A 108 -3.34 -13.32 15.00
C ARG A 108 -4.82 -13.63 15.20
N VAL A 109 -5.68 -12.85 14.55
CA VAL A 109 -7.07 -13.24 14.33
C VAL A 109 -7.11 -14.29 13.23
N VAL A 110 -7.72 -15.45 13.51
CA VAL A 110 -7.82 -16.58 12.56
C VAL A 110 -9.25 -16.77 12.03
N SER A 111 -10.27 -16.36 12.79
CA SER A 111 -11.65 -16.35 12.33
C SER A 111 -12.45 -15.18 12.89
N ALA A 112 -13.47 -14.76 12.14
CA ALA A 112 -14.48 -13.80 12.54
C ALA A 112 -15.82 -14.24 11.96
N HIS A 113 -16.75 -14.68 12.82
CA HIS A 113 -18.05 -15.21 12.39
C HIS A 113 -19.18 -14.32 12.91
N TYR A 114 -20.06 -13.88 12.03
CA TYR A 114 -21.20 -13.07 12.41
C TYR A 114 -22.31 -13.95 13.02
N ASP A 115 -22.80 -13.55 14.18
CA ASP A 115 -23.95 -14.12 14.86
C ASP A 115 -25.16 -13.21 14.58
N GLU A 116 -26.07 -13.69 13.74
CA GLU A 116 -27.25 -12.94 13.31
C GLU A 116 -28.26 -12.73 14.45
N GLU A 117 -28.40 -13.69 15.36
CA GLU A 117 -29.35 -13.59 16.47
C GLU A 117 -28.89 -12.55 17.49
N ALA A 118 -27.58 -12.50 17.75
CA ALA A 118 -27.00 -11.56 18.70
C ALA A 118 -26.52 -10.24 18.07
N SER A 119 -26.50 -10.13 16.74
CA SER A 119 -25.95 -8.99 15.98
C SER A 119 -24.50 -8.63 16.35
N VAL A 120 -23.66 -9.64 16.58
CA VAL A 120 -22.25 -9.49 16.97
C VAL A 120 -21.33 -10.39 16.14
N TRP A 121 -20.06 -10.05 16.11
CA TRP A 121 -18.97 -10.87 15.60
C TRP A 121 -18.35 -11.71 16.71
N GLN A 122 -18.19 -13.01 16.46
CA GLN A 122 -17.41 -13.95 17.25
C GLN A 122 -16.02 -14.09 16.62
N VAL A 123 -15.01 -13.50 17.26
CA VAL A 123 -13.62 -13.48 16.77
C VAL A 123 -12.78 -14.50 17.55
N THR A 124 -12.01 -15.32 16.83
CA THR A 124 -11.07 -16.28 17.43
C THR A 124 -9.64 -15.95 17.05
N THR A 125 -8.73 -16.05 18.03
CA THR A 125 -7.28 -15.86 17.82
C THR A 125 -6.54 -17.19 17.62
N ASP A 126 -5.31 -17.12 17.09
CA ASP A 126 -4.39 -18.25 16.98
C ASP A 126 -3.98 -18.87 18.32
N GLN A 127 -4.15 -18.13 19.42
CA GLN A 127 -3.98 -18.60 20.79
C GLN A 127 -5.26 -19.22 21.38
N GLY A 128 -6.34 -19.29 20.61
CA GLY A 128 -7.62 -19.89 21.01
C GLY A 128 -8.53 -18.96 21.84
N GLU A 129 -8.16 -17.69 22.02
CA GLU A 129 -9.02 -16.71 22.68
C GLU A 129 -10.25 -16.44 21.80
N LYS A 130 -11.44 -16.40 22.42
CA LYS A 130 -12.71 -16.06 21.77
C LYS A 130 -13.29 -14.79 22.36
N ILE A 131 -13.61 -13.82 21.50
CA ILE A 131 -14.11 -12.51 21.90
C ILE A 131 -15.35 -12.17 21.06
N SER A 132 -16.41 -11.74 21.74
CA SER A 132 -17.62 -11.20 21.11
C SER A 132 -17.51 -9.68 20.99
N ALA A 133 -17.75 -9.13 19.80
CA ALA A 133 -17.80 -7.68 19.59
C ALA A 133 -18.91 -7.27 18.64
N ARG A 134 -19.54 -6.12 18.87
CA ARG A 134 -20.60 -5.63 17.96
C ARG A 134 -20.06 -5.29 16.58
N PHE A 135 -18.91 -4.62 16.52
CA PHE A 135 -18.25 -4.19 15.28
C PHE A 135 -16.91 -4.90 15.08
N CYS A 136 -16.57 -5.17 13.82
CA CYS A 136 -15.26 -5.71 13.45
C CYS A 136 -14.63 -4.80 12.39
N ILE A 137 -13.50 -4.18 12.72
CA ILE A 137 -12.78 -3.24 11.85
C ILE A 137 -11.49 -3.89 11.35
N MET A 138 -11.45 -4.17 10.05
CA MET A 138 -10.30 -4.76 9.40
C MET A 138 -9.32 -3.66 8.96
N ALA A 139 -8.36 -3.39 9.84
CA ALA A 139 -7.21 -2.52 9.60
C ALA A 139 -5.97 -3.31 9.13
N THR A 140 -6.20 -4.38 8.38
CA THR A 140 -5.22 -5.45 8.07
C THR A 140 -4.15 -5.04 7.05
N GLY A 141 -4.26 -3.85 6.47
CA GLY A 141 -3.35 -3.33 5.46
C GLY A 141 -3.55 -3.94 4.06
N CYS A 142 -3.21 -3.17 3.03
CA CYS A 142 -3.41 -3.54 1.62
C CYS A 142 -2.20 -4.29 1.02
N LEU A 143 -1.05 -4.27 1.70
CA LEU A 143 0.21 -4.87 1.26
C LEU A 143 0.88 -5.56 2.45
N SER A 144 0.21 -6.55 3.03
CA SER A 144 0.65 -7.22 4.26
C SER A 144 0.77 -8.75 4.13
N SER A 145 0.14 -9.36 3.13
CA SER A 145 0.31 -10.78 2.81
C SER A 145 1.42 -10.95 1.77
N VAL A 146 2.62 -11.36 2.18
CA VAL A 146 3.75 -11.58 1.26
C VAL A 146 3.39 -12.58 0.16
N ASN A 147 3.87 -12.32 -1.05
CA ASN A 147 3.72 -13.22 -2.18
C ASN A 147 4.95 -14.14 -2.24
N GLN A 148 4.86 -15.28 -1.56
CA GLN A 148 5.94 -16.25 -1.55
C GLN A 148 5.95 -17.00 -2.90
N PRO A 149 7.05 -16.98 -3.66
CA PRO A 149 7.15 -17.79 -4.86
C PRO A 149 7.18 -19.28 -4.49
N ASP A 150 6.50 -20.10 -5.30
CA ASP A 150 6.46 -21.56 -5.17
C ASP A 150 7.42 -22.19 -6.18
N PHE A 151 8.72 -21.99 -5.95
CA PHE A 151 9.77 -22.58 -6.79
C PHE A 151 10.04 -24.02 -6.38
N GLU A 152 10.24 -24.92 -7.36
CA GLU A 152 10.67 -26.27 -7.09
C GLU A 152 12.01 -26.24 -6.33
N GLY A 153 12.16 -27.09 -5.31
CA GLY A 153 13.43 -27.18 -4.59
C GLY A 153 13.77 -26.01 -3.67
N ILE A 154 12.88 -25.03 -3.44
CA ILE A 154 13.14 -23.89 -2.53
C ILE A 154 13.60 -24.33 -1.13
N ALA A 155 13.07 -25.45 -0.61
CA ALA A 155 13.46 -26.00 0.69
C ALA A 155 14.85 -26.68 0.70
N ASN A 156 15.44 -26.94 -0.49
CA ASN A 156 16.73 -27.61 -0.63
C ASN A 156 17.91 -26.64 -0.58
N PHE A 157 17.69 -25.36 -0.91
CA PHE A 157 18.71 -24.32 -0.91
C PHE A 157 19.42 -24.24 0.44
N LYS A 158 20.76 -24.23 0.44
CA LYS A 158 21.59 -24.26 1.66
C LYS A 158 22.02 -22.87 2.15
N GLY A 159 21.88 -21.85 1.30
CA GLY A 159 22.10 -20.45 1.70
C GLY A 159 20.92 -19.87 2.47
N ASN A 160 20.97 -18.57 2.74
CA ASN A 160 19.88 -17.89 3.42
C ASN A 160 18.84 -17.36 2.43
N THR A 161 17.57 -17.44 2.80
CA THR A 161 16.49 -16.81 2.03
C THR A 161 15.85 -15.69 2.83
N TYR A 162 15.60 -14.56 2.17
CA TYR A 162 14.93 -13.41 2.76
C TYR A 162 13.75 -12.99 1.89
N HIS A 163 12.67 -12.50 2.49
CA HIS A 163 11.61 -11.79 1.76
C HIS A 163 11.57 -10.35 2.24
N THR A 164 11.50 -9.37 1.33
CA THR A 164 11.56 -7.94 1.70
C THR A 164 10.43 -7.52 2.66
N GLY A 165 9.25 -8.13 2.51
CA GLY A 165 8.10 -7.94 3.43
C GLY A 165 8.21 -8.64 4.81
N GLN A 166 9.27 -9.39 5.08
CA GLN A 166 9.50 -10.13 6.34
C GLN A 166 11.00 -10.11 6.70
N TRP A 167 11.59 -8.92 6.66
CA TRP A 167 13.04 -8.77 6.82
C TRP A 167 13.48 -8.98 8.28
N PRO A 168 14.63 -9.63 8.55
CA PRO A 168 15.17 -9.78 9.90
C PRO A 168 15.30 -8.43 10.63
N HIS A 169 14.99 -8.41 11.93
CA HIS A 169 14.95 -7.17 12.71
C HIS A 169 16.34 -6.62 13.01
N GLU A 170 17.31 -7.51 13.16
CA GLU A 170 18.73 -7.25 13.38
C GLU A 170 19.46 -6.78 12.11
N GLY A 171 18.78 -6.81 10.95
CA GLY A 171 19.39 -6.56 9.65
C GLY A 171 20.12 -7.79 9.11
N VAL A 172 20.75 -7.63 7.95
CA VAL A 172 21.54 -8.68 7.29
C VAL A 172 22.82 -8.03 6.78
N ASP A 173 23.95 -8.69 6.98
CA ASP A 173 25.26 -8.27 6.48
C ASP A 173 25.62 -9.07 5.23
N PHE A 174 25.70 -8.39 4.08
CA PHE A 174 26.06 -8.99 2.80
C PHE A 174 27.55 -8.93 2.47
N THR A 175 28.40 -8.43 3.39
CA THR A 175 29.84 -8.29 3.16
C THR A 175 30.48 -9.62 2.75
N GLY A 176 31.08 -9.67 1.55
CA GLY A 176 31.75 -10.86 1.04
C GLY A 176 30.80 -11.98 0.59
N ARG A 177 29.52 -11.68 0.36
CA ARG A 177 28.49 -12.66 -0.03
C ARG A 177 28.07 -12.48 -1.49
N ARG A 178 27.72 -13.59 -2.15
CA ARG A 178 27.07 -13.61 -3.47
C ARG A 178 25.56 -13.62 -3.26
N VAL A 179 24.88 -12.58 -3.73
CA VAL A 179 23.47 -12.32 -3.46
C VAL A 179 22.66 -12.36 -4.74
N GLY A 180 21.60 -13.17 -4.76
CA GLY A 180 20.58 -13.14 -5.81
C GLY A 180 19.36 -12.36 -5.33
N ILE A 181 18.81 -11.44 -6.13
CA ILE A 181 17.54 -10.77 -5.83
C ILE A 181 16.52 -10.98 -6.95
N ILE A 182 15.34 -11.48 -6.60
CA ILE A 182 14.28 -11.83 -7.54
C ILE A 182 13.16 -10.79 -7.49
N GLY A 183 12.92 -10.15 -8.63
CA GLY A 183 11.94 -9.08 -8.79
C GLY A 183 12.59 -7.71 -8.84
N THR A 184 11.97 -6.78 -9.56
CA THR A 184 12.46 -5.40 -9.76
C THR A 184 11.36 -4.36 -9.51
N GLY A 185 10.46 -4.65 -8.55
CA GLY A 185 9.48 -3.66 -8.06
C GLY A 185 10.12 -2.66 -7.10
N SER A 186 9.29 -1.81 -6.49
CA SER A 186 9.73 -0.76 -5.54
C SER A 186 10.67 -1.29 -4.44
N SER A 187 10.39 -2.46 -3.85
CA SER A 187 11.26 -3.03 -2.80
C SER A 187 12.67 -3.33 -3.28
N SER A 188 12.84 -3.84 -4.50
CA SER A 188 14.18 -4.08 -5.07
C SER A 188 14.83 -2.79 -5.50
N ILE A 189 14.08 -1.90 -6.16
CA ILE A 189 14.58 -0.60 -6.62
C ILE A 189 15.19 0.20 -5.46
N GLN A 190 14.56 0.14 -4.28
CA GLN A 190 15.06 0.77 -3.07
C GLN A 190 16.26 0.04 -2.43
N SER A 191 16.32 -1.30 -2.51
CA SER A 191 17.32 -2.10 -1.79
C SER A 191 18.58 -2.43 -2.60
N ILE A 192 18.46 -2.57 -3.91
CA ILE A 192 19.57 -2.93 -4.82
C ILE A 192 20.79 -2.01 -4.64
N PRO A 193 20.66 -0.67 -4.60
CA PRO A 193 21.81 0.20 -4.40
C PRO A 193 22.59 -0.11 -3.12
N LEU A 194 21.89 -0.32 -2.00
CA LEU A 194 22.52 -0.58 -0.70
C LEU A 194 23.06 -2.00 -0.57
N ILE A 195 22.40 -2.99 -1.18
CA ILE A 195 22.90 -4.37 -1.22
C ILE A 195 24.16 -4.43 -2.09
N ALA A 196 24.18 -3.74 -3.23
CA ALA A 196 25.32 -3.70 -4.15
C ALA A 196 26.57 -3.03 -3.54
N GLU A 197 26.40 -2.13 -2.58
CA GLU A 197 27.49 -1.52 -1.82
C GLU A 197 28.20 -2.51 -0.88
N GLN A 198 27.49 -3.54 -0.41
CA GLN A 198 28.00 -4.52 0.56
C GLN A 198 28.41 -5.85 -0.08
N ALA A 199 27.59 -6.37 -0.99
CA ALA A 199 27.76 -7.70 -1.58
C ALA A 199 29.06 -7.81 -2.39
N GLU A 200 29.72 -8.97 -2.33
CA GLU A 200 30.83 -9.28 -3.24
C GLU A 200 30.31 -9.35 -4.68
N GLN A 201 29.12 -9.92 -4.87
CA GLN A 201 28.44 -9.99 -6.14
C GLN A 201 26.93 -9.89 -5.91
N LEU A 202 26.25 -9.08 -6.71
CA LEU A 202 24.79 -8.99 -6.76
C LEU A 202 24.29 -9.38 -8.15
N THR A 203 23.42 -10.38 -8.22
CA THR A 203 22.68 -10.73 -9.44
C THR A 203 21.21 -10.38 -9.28
N VAL A 204 20.71 -9.51 -10.16
CA VAL A 204 19.31 -9.09 -10.20
C VAL A 204 18.56 -9.88 -11.26
N PHE A 205 17.51 -10.59 -10.86
CA PHE A 205 16.64 -11.35 -11.75
C PHE A 205 15.38 -10.54 -12.06
N GLN A 206 15.33 -10.00 -13.28
CA GLN A 206 14.26 -9.14 -13.75
C GLN A 206 13.34 -9.89 -14.71
N ARG A 207 12.04 -9.93 -14.40
CA ARG A 207 11.01 -10.40 -15.36
C ARG A 207 10.40 -9.27 -16.19
N THR A 208 10.20 -8.11 -15.58
CA THR A 208 9.61 -6.95 -16.24
C THR A 208 10.18 -5.71 -15.61
N ALA A 209 10.89 -4.89 -16.39
CA ALA A 209 11.35 -3.59 -15.93
C ALA A 209 10.17 -2.71 -15.49
N ASN A 210 10.38 -1.92 -14.45
CA ASN A 210 9.40 -0.95 -13.95
C ASN A 210 9.91 0.47 -14.18
N PHE A 211 9.00 1.41 -14.44
CA PHE A 211 9.37 2.81 -14.48
C PHE A 211 9.71 3.30 -13.07
N SER A 212 10.90 3.88 -12.96
CA SER A 212 11.37 4.59 -11.78
C SER A 212 11.75 6.02 -12.13
N VAL A 213 11.48 6.93 -11.19
CA VAL A 213 11.87 8.34 -11.23
C VAL A 213 12.74 8.66 -10.02
N PRO A 214 13.69 9.60 -10.14
CA PRO A 214 14.58 9.91 -9.04
C PRO A 214 13.82 10.51 -7.86
N ALA A 215 14.23 10.14 -6.65
CA ALA A 215 13.74 10.74 -5.41
C ALA A 215 14.23 12.17 -5.27
N HIS A 216 15.51 12.40 -5.58
CA HIS A 216 16.26 13.59 -5.14
C HIS A 216 16.00 13.84 -3.65
N ASN A 217 16.17 12.76 -2.86
CA ASN A 217 16.02 12.82 -1.42
C ASN A 217 17.16 13.66 -0.83
N GLN A 218 16.82 14.44 0.18
CA GLN A 218 17.72 15.38 0.84
C GLN A 218 17.22 15.61 2.27
N ASP A 219 18.09 16.13 3.12
CA ASP A 219 17.68 16.67 4.42
C ASP A 219 16.63 17.77 4.20
N LEU A 220 15.61 17.80 5.06
CA LEU A 220 14.61 18.85 5.02
C LEU A 220 15.21 20.15 5.54
N ASP A 221 15.00 21.23 4.77
CA ASP A 221 15.33 22.58 5.21
C ASP A 221 14.45 22.98 6.40
N GLU A 222 15.08 23.44 7.49
CA GLU A 222 14.38 23.90 8.70
C GLU A 222 13.40 25.04 8.39
N HIS A 223 13.74 25.93 7.44
CA HIS A 223 12.83 26.99 7.02
C HIS A 223 11.57 26.46 6.33
N TYR A 224 11.72 25.42 5.50
CA TYR A 224 10.58 24.76 4.87
C TYR A 224 9.72 24.02 5.90
N ILE A 225 10.33 23.34 6.88
CA ILE A 225 9.59 22.71 7.98
C ILE A 225 8.79 23.76 8.76
N ASP A 226 9.42 24.88 9.13
CA ASP A 226 8.78 25.98 9.85
C ASP A 226 7.63 26.61 9.05
N GLU A 227 7.80 26.79 7.74
CA GLU A 227 6.75 27.29 6.85
C GLU A 227 5.53 26.36 6.89
N ILE A 228 5.73 25.06 6.63
CA ILE A 228 4.63 24.09 6.65
C ILE A 228 3.99 24.03 8.03
N LYS A 229 4.77 24.02 9.12
CA LYS A 229 4.23 23.95 10.49
C LYS A 229 3.36 25.15 10.86
N ARG A 230 3.66 26.36 10.37
CA ARG A 230 2.85 27.56 10.65
C ARG A 230 1.44 27.49 10.07
N GLU A 231 1.26 26.74 8.99
CA GLU A 231 -0.01 26.64 8.25
C GLU A 231 -0.35 25.19 7.90
N TYR A 232 0.01 24.26 8.79
CA TYR A 232 -0.07 22.83 8.49
C TYR A 232 -1.50 22.41 8.13
N GLY A 233 -2.51 22.95 8.82
CA GLY A 233 -3.92 22.73 8.47
C GLY A 233 -4.24 23.13 7.03
N THR A 234 -3.85 24.33 6.60
CA THR A 234 -4.01 24.79 5.21
C THR A 234 -3.30 23.87 4.23
N PHE A 235 -2.05 23.48 4.52
CA PHE A 235 -1.30 22.55 3.69
C PHE A 235 -1.98 21.19 3.54
N ARG A 236 -2.59 20.68 4.62
CA ARG A 236 -3.39 19.44 4.59
C ARG A 236 -4.66 19.61 3.75
N ASP A 237 -5.35 20.73 3.87
CA ASP A 237 -6.55 21.02 3.09
C ASP A 237 -6.26 21.17 1.61
N GLU A 238 -5.17 21.84 1.25
CA GLU A 238 -4.66 21.90 -0.12
C GLU A 238 -4.37 20.50 -0.68
N ASN A 239 -3.73 19.64 0.11
CA ASN A 239 -3.48 18.25 -0.27
C ASN A 239 -4.76 17.42 -0.42
N ARG A 240 -5.80 17.66 0.39
CA ARG A 240 -7.12 17.02 0.22
C ARG A 240 -7.80 17.37 -1.10
N GLN A 241 -7.45 18.49 -1.73
CA GLN A 241 -7.96 18.85 -3.06
C GLN A 241 -7.22 18.14 -4.21
N MET A 242 -6.12 17.45 -3.92
CA MET A 242 -5.33 16.75 -4.93
C MET A 242 -5.89 15.36 -5.21
N HIS A 243 -5.86 14.95 -6.48
CA HIS A 243 -6.32 13.63 -6.91
C HIS A 243 -5.72 12.50 -6.06
N GLY A 244 -4.40 12.53 -5.80
CA GLY A 244 -3.70 11.56 -4.96
C GLY A 244 -3.61 11.94 -3.47
N GLY A 245 -4.10 13.10 -3.04
CA GLY A 245 -3.96 13.53 -1.64
C GLY A 245 -2.56 14.04 -1.24
N PHE A 246 -1.74 14.45 -2.23
CA PHE A 246 -0.37 14.96 -2.04
C PHE A 246 0.06 15.85 -3.20
N GLY A 247 1.16 16.58 -3.03
CA GLY A 247 1.81 17.40 -4.06
C GLY A 247 1.10 18.72 -4.33
N ALA A 248 0.30 19.24 -3.40
CA ALA A 248 -0.52 20.43 -3.65
C ALA A 248 0.29 21.69 -3.97
N ARG A 249 1.49 21.82 -3.37
CA ARG A 249 2.42 22.94 -3.58
C ARG A 249 3.48 22.69 -4.65
N ARG A 250 3.33 21.62 -5.44
CA ARG A 250 4.18 21.39 -6.63
C ARG A 250 3.56 22.08 -7.85
N PRO A 251 4.38 22.49 -8.85
CA PRO A 251 3.86 22.96 -10.14
C PRO A 251 2.85 21.97 -10.72
N LYS A 252 1.82 22.44 -11.42
CA LYS A 252 0.79 21.63 -12.07
C LYS A 252 0.47 22.21 -13.44
N HIS A 253 0.18 21.32 -14.37
CA HIS A 253 -0.19 21.65 -15.73
C HIS A 253 -1.51 20.96 -16.03
N GLU A 254 -2.51 21.75 -16.42
CA GLU A 254 -3.87 21.29 -16.74
C GLU A 254 -4.11 21.21 -18.25
N ASP A 255 -3.16 21.70 -19.04
CA ASP A 255 -3.15 21.63 -20.49
C ASP A 255 -2.74 20.23 -21.00
N SER A 256 -3.22 19.92 -22.21
CA SER A 256 -2.86 18.69 -22.92
C SER A 256 -1.44 18.80 -23.46
N ILE A 257 -0.75 17.66 -23.53
CA ILE A 257 0.56 17.60 -24.20
C ILE A 257 0.50 18.05 -25.67
N TRP A 258 -0.65 17.90 -26.32
CA TRP A 258 -0.85 18.24 -27.73
C TRP A 258 -0.98 19.74 -27.99
N ASP A 259 -1.20 20.54 -26.94
CA ASP A 259 -1.24 22.01 -27.01
C ASP A 259 0.15 22.65 -26.87
N ALA A 260 1.19 21.83 -26.64
CA ALA A 260 2.57 22.25 -26.45
C ALA A 260 3.47 21.89 -27.63
N ASP A 261 4.51 22.69 -27.87
CA ASP A 261 5.58 22.34 -28.80
C ASP A 261 6.61 21.39 -28.17
N ASN A 262 7.45 20.76 -29.00
CA ASN A 262 8.43 19.78 -28.53
C ASN A 262 9.41 20.35 -27.49
N GLU A 263 9.80 21.63 -27.60
CA GLU A 263 10.69 22.28 -26.63
C GLU A 263 10.02 22.37 -25.26
N THR A 264 8.76 22.80 -25.23
CA THR A 264 7.95 22.87 -24.00
C THR A 264 7.73 21.50 -23.39
N ILE A 265 7.43 20.48 -24.21
CA ILE A 265 7.26 19.09 -23.74
C ILE A 265 8.52 18.60 -23.04
N GLN A 266 9.67 18.71 -23.70
CA GLN A 266 10.94 18.24 -23.15
C GLN A 266 11.31 19.00 -21.87
N LYS A 267 11.12 20.33 -21.88
CA LYS A 267 11.37 21.17 -20.71
C LYS A 267 10.52 20.76 -19.50
N ARG A 268 9.21 20.54 -19.67
CA ARG A 268 8.32 20.17 -18.55
C ARG A 268 8.61 18.76 -18.02
N LEU A 269 8.91 17.81 -18.90
CA LEU A 269 9.33 16.46 -18.47
C LEU A 269 10.66 16.52 -17.70
N GLU A 270 11.62 17.35 -18.15
CA GLU A 270 12.86 17.60 -17.43
C GLU A 270 12.63 18.24 -16.06
N GLU A 271 11.80 19.29 -15.99
CA GLU A 271 11.43 19.94 -14.72
C GLU A 271 10.84 18.94 -13.73
N ARG A 272 9.98 18.03 -14.19
CA ARG A 272 9.44 16.94 -13.36
C ARG A 272 10.51 15.93 -12.94
N TRP A 273 11.43 15.57 -13.83
CA TRP A 273 12.54 14.66 -13.54
C TRP A 273 13.51 15.23 -12.50
N VAL A 274 13.84 16.52 -12.61
CA VAL A 274 14.68 17.25 -11.66
C VAL A 274 13.97 17.48 -10.32
N LEU A 275 12.65 17.73 -10.34
CA LEU A 275 11.87 17.82 -9.10
C LEU A 275 11.77 16.47 -8.37
N GLY A 276 11.66 15.37 -9.13
CA GLY A 276 11.60 14.01 -8.61
C GLY A 276 10.29 13.61 -7.94
N GLY A 277 10.18 12.32 -7.61
CA GLY A 277 9.04 11.72 -6.94
C GLY A 277 7.82 11.47 -7.83
N LEU A 278 6.72 11.02 -7.21
CA LEU A 278 5.53 10.50 -7.91
C LEU A 278 4.74 11.51 -8.76
N GLY A 279 5.10 12.81 -8.73
CA GLY A 279 4.43 13.87 -9.50
C GLY A 279 4.80 13.95 -10.98
N PHE A 280 5.61 13.02 -11.51
CA PHE A 280 6.11 13.09 -12.90
C PHE A 280 5.00 13.15 -13.95
N THR A 281 3.95 12.35 -13.80
CA THR A 281 2.82 12.31 -14.75
C THR A 281 1.99 13.61 -14.73
N GLY A 282 2.22 14.51 -13.78
CA GLY A 282 1.58 15.82 -13.75
C GLY A 282 2.21 16.83 -14.71
N ALA A 283 3.17 16.45 -15.57
CA ALA A 283 3.73 17.33 -16.59
C ALA A 283 2.65 17.85 -17.56
N PHE A 284 1.60 17.05 -17.81
CA PHE A 284 0.43 17.37 -18.62
C PHE A 284 -0.79 16.61 -18.11
N ALA A 285 -2.00 17.07 -18.43
CA ALA A 285 -3.24 16.49 -17.90
C ALA A 285 -3.60 15.10 -18.46
N ASP A 286 -3.04 14.73 -19.61
CA ASP A 286 -3.48 13.59 -20.42
C ASP A 286 -2.48 12.42 -20.51
N LEU A 287 -1.31 12.52 -19.84
CA LEU A 287 -0.32 11.44 -19.82
C LEU A 287 -0.86 10.11 -19.25
N GLY A 288 -1.86 10.17 -18.37
CA GLY A 288 -2.52 8.99 -17.80
C GLY A 288 -3.74 8.48 -18.58
N LEU A 289 -4.08 9.13 -19.70
CA LEU A 289 -5.35 8.96 -20.42
C LEU A 289 -5.18 8.56 -21.90
N SER A 290 -4.08 8.96 -22.55
CA SER A 290 -3.76 8.58 -23.95
C SER A 290 -2.47 7.77 -24.02
N VAL A 291 -2.51 6.64 -24.73
CA VAL A 291 -1.33 5.79 -24.97
C VAL A 291 -0.26 6.57 -25.75
N GLU A 292 -0.67 7.35 -26.74
CA GLU A 292 0.20 8.16 -27.59
C GLU A 292 0.91 9.24 -26.77
N ALA A 293 0.16 9.97 -25.92
CA ALA A 293 0.71 10.95 -25.00
C ALA A 293 1.67 10.30 -23.99
N ASN A 294 1.26 9.16 -23.41
CA ASN A 294 2.07 8.42 -22.45
C ASN A 294 3.39 7.93 -23.05
N ASN A 295 3.39 7.50 -24.32
CA ASN A 295 4.59 7.03 -25.00
C ASN A 295 5.68 8.11 -25.10
N ILE A 296 5.30 9.39 -25.21
CA ILE A 296 6.26 10.50 -25.19
C ILE A 296 6.98 10.57 -23.82
N ALA A 297 6.21 10.48 -22.74
CA ALA A 297 6.77 10.46 -21.38
C ALA A 297 7.57 9.16 -21.10
N ALA A 298 7.12 8.02 -21.63
CA ALA A 298 7.82 6.75 -21.53
C ALA A 298 9.18 6.80 -22.22
N GLU A 299 9.24 7.36 -23.43
CA GLU A 299 10.50 7.45 -24.18
C GLU A 299 11.48 8.40 -23.51
N PHE A 300 11.01 9.54 -22.98
CA PHE A 300 11.84 10.42 -22.16
C PHE A 300 12.52 9.67 -21.00
N ILE A 301 11.78 8.83 -20.26
CA ILE A 301 12.37 8.03 -19.17
C ILE A 301 13.38 7.01 -19.73
N ARG A 302 13.08 6.36 -20.86
CA ARG A 302 14.03 5.41 -21.50
C ARG A 302 15.31 6.11 -21.93
N GLU A 303 15.23 7.32 -22.46
CA GLU A 303 16.41 8.14 -22.78
C GLU A 303 17.25 8.44 -21.53
N LYS A 304 16.61 8.77 -20.40
CA LYS A 304 17.30 8.94 -19.11
C LYS A 304 18.00 7.66 -18.65
N ILE A 305 17.37 6.50 -18.82
CA ILE A 305 17.98 5.20 -18.50
C ILE A 305 19.21 4.96 -19.38
N ARG A 306 19.07 5.09 -20.70
CA ARG A 306 20.16 4.91 -21.68
C ARG A 306 21.31 5.91 -21.49
N ALA A 307 21.02 7.10 -20.99
CA ALA A 307 22.04 8.09 -20.64
C ALA A 307 22.77 7.78 -19.32
N THR A 308 22.12 7.03 -18.41
CA THR A 308 22.67 6.72 -17.07
C THR A 308 23.48 5.43 -17.07
N VAL A 309 23.06 4.40 -17.81
CA VAL A 309 23.67 3.07 -17.81
C VAL A 309 24.68 2.96 -18.95
N THR A 310 25.94 2.64 -18.62
CA THR A 310 27.06 2.70 -19.57
C THR A 310 27.10 1.54 -20.55
N ASP A 311 26.67 0.34 -20.13
CA ASP A 311 26.49 -0.82 -21.03
C ASP A 311 25.15 -0.72 -21.78
N PRO A 312 25.15 -0.57 -23.12
CA PRO A 312 23.93 -0.42 -23.90
C PRO A 312 22.98 -1.63 -23.81
N ALA A 313 23.50 -2.85 -23.62
CA ALA A 313 22.67 -4.05 -23.51
C ALA A 313 21.93 -4.08 -22.18
N VAL A 314 22.62 -3.72 -21.08
CA VAL A 314 22.00 -3.60 -19.76
C VAL A 314 21.00 -2.45 -19.72
N ALA A 315 21.34 -1.31 -20.35
CA ALA A 315 20.44 -0.16 -20.46
C ALA A 315 19.11 -0.54 -21.13
N GLU A 316 19.16 -1.27 -22.24
CA GLU A 316 17.95 -1.67 -22.97
C GLU A 316 17.13 -2.69 -22.17
N LEU A 317 17.76 -3.62 -21.45
CA LEU A 317 17.04 -4.53 -20.54
C LEU A 317 16.31 -3.76 -19.41
N LEU A 318 16.86 -2.62 -18.96
CA LEU A 318 16.25 -1.78 -17.93
C LEU A 318 15.13 -0.88 -18.48
N CYS A 319 15.04 -0.66 -19.79
CA CYS A 319 13.99 0.14 -20.40
C CYS A 319 12.61 -0.56 -20.32
N PRO A 320 11.63 -0.02 -19.59
CA PRO A 320 10.31 -0.64 -19.52
C PRO A 320 9.55 -0.49 -20.85
N SER A 321 8.97 -1.59 -21.34
CA SER A 321 8.17 -1.61 -22.58
C SER A 321 6.70 -1.19 -22.37
N GLY A 322 6.27 -0.98 -21.12
CA GLY A 322 4.89 -0.69 -20.77
C GLY A 322 4.52 0.80 -20.77
N ILE A 323 3.37 1.08 -20.15
CA ILE A 323 2.78 2.42 -19.98
C ILE A 323 3.23 3.02 -18.63
N VAL A 324 3.71 4.26 -18.63
CA VAL A 324 4.08 5.00 -17.42
C VAL A 324 2.85 5.20 -16.54
N GLY A 325 2.96 4.87 -15.25
CA GLY A 325 1.87 5.01 -14.28
C GLY A 325 0.78 3.92 -14.34
N CYS A 326 0.83 3.01 -15.31
CA CYS A 326 -0.10 1.88 -15.35
C CYS A 326 0.19 0.86 -14.22
N LYS A 327 1.48 0.60 -13.97
CA LYS A 327 1.94 0.06 -12.68
C LYS A 327 2.29 1.24 -11.78
N ARG A 328 2.28 1.01 -10.46
CA ARG A 328 2.82 1.99 -9.51
C ARG A 328 4.23 2.41 -9.94
N MET A 329 4.43 3.71 -10.15
CA MET A 329 5.77 4.25 -10.38
C MET A 329 6.62 4.06 -9.13
N CYS A 330 7.89 3.77 -9.34
CA CYS A 330 8.87 3.68 -8.25
C CYS A 330 9.61 5.01 -8.11
N VAL A 331 10.07 5.30 -6.90
CA VAL A 331 10.93 6.44 -6.60
C VAL A 331 12.26 5.88 -6.11
N ASP A 332 13.36 6.26 -6.75
CA ASP A 332 14.67 5.65 -6.50
C ASP A 332 15.78 6.62 -6.13
N THR A 333 16.80 6.06 -5.50
CA THR A 333 18.10 6.71 -5.31
C THR A 333 19.16 5.82 -5.96
N ASN A 334 19.75 6.29 -7.06
CA ASN A 334 20.84 5.63 -7.78
C ASN A 334 20.50 4.22 -8.34
N TYR A 335 19.23 3.86 -8.56
CA TYR A 335 18.88 2.52 -9.01
C TYR A 335 19.51 2.17 -10.36
N TYR A 336 19.30 3.01 -11.39
CA TYR A 336 19.87 2.74 -12.71
C TYR A 336 21.40 2.82 -12.71
N ALA A 337 21.98 3.80 -12.00
CA ALA A 337 23.43 3.96 -11.90
C ALA A 337 24.14 2.79 -11.20
N THR A 338 23.42 2.03 -10.36
CA THR A 338 23.95 0.85 -9.65
C THR A 338 24.42 -0.24 -10.63
N TYR A 339 23.81 -0.34 -11.81
CA TYR A 339 24.19 -1.32 -12.83
C TYR A 339 25.50 -1.01 -13.57
N ASN A 340 26.11 0.14 -13.30
CA ASN A 340 27.45 0.47 -13.81
C ASN A 340 28.59 -0.10 -12.94
N ARG A 341 28.26 -0.76 -11.82
CA ARG A 341 29.24 -1.36 -10.91
C ARG A 341 29.68 -2.73 -11.45
N ASP A 342 30.98 -3.01 -11.36
CA ASP A 342 31.56 -4.30 -11.79
C ASP A 342 30.98 -5.51 -11.03
N ASN A 343 30.44 -5.31 -9.82
CA ASN A 343 29.89 -6.36 -8.98
C ASN A 343 28.37 -6.59 -9.16
N VAL A 344 27.72 -5.92 -10.12
CA VAL A 344 26.28 -6.02 -10.34
C VAL A 344 25.99 -6.62 -11.72
N ALA A 345 25.19 -7.68 -11.76
CA ALA A 345 24.71 -8.32 -12.98
C ALA A 345 23.18 -8.25 -13.07
N LEU A 346 22.66 -8.05 -14.29
CA LEU A 346 21.23 -8.11 -14.59
C LEU A 346 20.94 -9.33 -15.45
N VAL A 347 19.98 -10.16 -15.03
CA VAL A 347 19.52 -11.34 -15.75
C VAL A 347 18.05 -11.17 -16.11
N ASP A 348 17.72 -11.23 -17.40
CA ASP A 348 16.34 -11.26 -17.87
C ASP A 348 15.77 -12.68 -17.73
N VAL A 349 14.68 -12.79 -16.98
CA VAL A 349 13.92 -14.04 -16.77
C VAL A 349 12.52 -13.97 -17.39
N SER A 350 12.29 -13.01 -18.30
CA SER A 350 11.00 -12.83 -18.98
C SER A 350 10.65 -13.98 -19.93
N GLN A 351 11.64 -14.50 -20.65
CA GLN A 351 11.48 -15.63 -21.59
C GLN A 351 11.81 -16.97 -20.96
N HIS A 352 12.67 -16.97 -19.94
CA HIS A 352 13.10 -18.17 -19.22
C HIS A 352 12.86 -17.95 -17.72
N PRO A 353 11.64 -18.24 -17.22
CA PRO A 353 11.32 -18.10 -15.81
C PRO A 353 12.24 -18.92 -14.90
N ILE A 354 12.31 -18.51 -13.63
CA ILE A 354 12.98 -19.29 -12.59
C ILE A 354 11.97 -20.30 -12.08
N ASP A 355 12.23 -21.59 -12.27
CA ASP A 355 11.32 -22.66 -11.86
C ASP A 355 11.94 -23.57 -10.78
N LEU A 356 13.26 -23.56 -10.63
CA LEU A 356 14.01 -24.46 -9.75
C LEU A 356 15.06 -23.71 -8.92
N LEU A 357 15.07 -23.99 -7.61
CA LEU A 357 16.18 -23.74 -6.71
C LEU A 357 16.92 -25.05 -6.44
N THR A 358 18.25 -25.01 -6.53
CA THR A 358 19.15 -26.12 -6.18
C THR A 358 19.62 -25.98 -4.74
N ASP A 359 20.48 -26.88 -4.28
CA ASP A 359 21.15 -26.73 -2.99
C ASP A 359 22.13 -25.55 -2.95
N LYS A 360 22.56 -25.03 -4.11
CA LYS A 360 23.54 -23.95 -4.24
C LYS A 360 22.98 -22.61 -4.73
N GLY A 361 21.79 -22.59 -5.32
CA GLY A 361 21.24 -21.35 -5.87
C GLY A 361 19.98 -21.58 -6.69
N LEU A 362 19.91 -21.00 -7.89
CA LEU A 362 18.74 -21.10 -8.76
C LEU A 362 19.12 -21.38 -10.22
N VAL A 363 18.18 -21.94 -10.96
CA VAL A 363 18.35 -22.28 -12.38
C VAL A 363 17.39 -21.46 -13.23
N THR A 364 17.92 -20.84 -14.28
CA THR A 364 17.15 -20.24 -15.37
C THR A 364 17.94 -20.38 -16.67
N ASN A 365 17.23 -20.58 -17.78
CA ASN A 365 17.84 -20.75 -19.11
C ASN A 365 18.96 -21.82 -19.13
N ASP A 366 18.73 -22.94 -18.44
CA ASP A 366 19.70 -24.04 -18.28
C ASP A 366 21.06 -23.64 -17.66
N VAL A 367 21.12 -22.47 -17.01
CA VAL A 367 22.29 -21.97 -16.28
C VAL A 367 21.99 -21.96 -14.79
N GLU A 368 22.88 -22.58 -14.01
CA GLU A 368 22.84 -22.50 -12.55
C GLU A 368 23.61 -21.27 -12.07
N TYR A 369 22.95 -20.45 -11.25
CA TYR A 369 23.53 -19.31 -10.57
C TYR A 369 23.68 -19.65 -9.10
N GLU A 370 24.92 -19.70 -8.60
CA GLU A 370 25.21 -20.04 -7.22
C GLU A 370 25.19 -18.80 -6.31
N PHE A 371 24.54 -18.92 -5.15
CA PHE A 371 24.36 -17.82 -4.20
C PHE A 371 24.56 -18.27 -2.76
N ASP A 372 25.02 -17.33 -1.93
CA ASP A 372 25.05 -17.51 -0.49
C ASP A 372 23.74 -17.01 0.14
N ASP A 373 23.09 -16.01 -0.50
CA ASP A 373 21.75 -15.52 -0.13
C ASP A 373 20.85 -15.28 -1.34
N ILE A 374 19.56 -15.55 -1.16
CA ILE A 374 18.51 -15.23 -2.14
C ILE A 374 17.47 -14.32 -1.47
N ILE A 375 17.19 -13.19 -2.11
CA ILE A 375 16.20 -12.20 -1.68
C ILE A 375 14.98 -12.28 -2.61
N PHE A 376 13.83 -12.57 -2.04
CA PHE A 376 12.54 -12.50 -2.70
C PHE A 376 11.93 -11.10 -2.52
N ALA A 377 11.91 -10.33 -3.60
CA ALA A 377 11.19 -9.06 -3.70
C ALA A 377 9.97 -9.21 -4.62
N THR A 378 9.23 -10.29 -4.40
CA THR A 378 8.10 -10.79 -5.22
C THR A 378 6.75 -10.15 -4.88
N GLY A 379 6.75 -9.17 -3.97
CA GLY A 379 5.60 -8.32 -3.64
C GLY A 379 4.62 -8.99 -2.68
N PHE A 380 3.33 -8.70 -2.88
CA PHE A 380 2.26 -9.06 -1.94
C PHE A 380 1.03 -9.57 -2.68
N ASP A 381 0.27 -10.45 -2.04
CA ASP A 381 -1.14 -10.65 -2.39
C ASP A 381 -1.95 -9.43 -1.91
N ALA A 382 -2.03 -8.44 -2.80
CA ALA A 382 -2.48 -7.10 -2.46
C ALA A 382 -4.00 -7.00 -2.25
N MET A 383 -4.40 -6.09 -1.36
CA MET A 383 -5.74 -5.63 -0.99
C MET A 383 -6.68 -6.68 -0.38
N THR A 384 -6.70 -7.90 -0.90
CA THR A 384 -7.59 -8.99 -0.43
C THR A 384 -6.84 -10.08 0.32
N GLY A 385 -5.53 -10.27 0.11
CA GLY A 385 -4.82 -11.46 0.58
C GLY A 385 -4.93 -11.71 2.07
N THR A 386 -4.72 -10.67 2.90
CA THR A 386 -4.82 -10.82 4.36
C THR A 386 -6.26 -11.07 4.83
N LEU A 387 -7.25 -10.45 4.20
CA LEU A 387 -8.67 -10.68 4.52
C LEU A 387 -9.09 -12.11 4.17
N LEU A 388 -8.67 -12.61 3.01
CA LEU A 388 -9.01 -13.96 2.53
C LEU A 388 -8.25 -15.09 3.26
N LYS A 389 -7.21 -14.76 4.02
CA LYS A 389 -6.52 -15.70 4.92
C LYS A 389 -7.23 -15.89 6.26
N ILE A 390 -8.14 -14.99 6.63
CA ILE A 390 -8.96 -15.09 7.84
C ILE A 390 -10.27 -15.80 7.45
N ASP A 391 -10.74 -16.74 8.27
CA ASP A 391 -12.06 -17.34 8.08
C ASP A 391 -13.16 -16.35 8.50
N ILE A 392 -13.48 -15.41 7.61
CA ILE A 392 -14.51 -14.38 7.79
C ILE A 392 -15.83 -14.89 7.22
N ARG A 393 -16.87 -14.98 8.06
CA ARG A 393 -18.21 -15.43 7.68
C ARG A 393 -19.29 -14.45 8.09
N GLY A 394 -20.09 -14.02 7.12
CA GLY A 394 -21.24 -13.16 7.32
C GLY A 394 -22.54 -13.95 7.54
N LYS A 395 -23.66 -13.36 7.12
CA LYS A 395 -25.00 -13.97 7.23
C LYS A 395 -25.09 -15.31 6.50
N GLY A 396 -25.84 -16.24 7.06
CA GLY A 396 -26.02 -17.58 6.52
C GLY A 396 -24.73 -18.41 6.44
N GLY A 397 -23.65 -17.97 7.11
CA GLY A 397 -22.34 -18.60 7.02
C GLY A 397 -21.58 -18.30 5.72
N LEU A 398 -22.03 -17.34 4.91
CA LEU A 398 -21.36 -16.94 3.66
C LEU A 398 -19.92 -16.50 3.95
N THR A 399 -18.94 -17.17 3.35
CA THR A 399 -17.53 -16.80 3.52
C THR A 399 -17.19 -15.59 2.65
N LEU A 400 -16.27 -14.74 3.12
CA LEU A 400 -15.79 -13.60 2.32
C LEU A 400 -15.08 -14.09 1.05
N GLN A 401 -14.41 -15.24 1.13
CA GLN A 401 -13.76 -15.88 -0.01
C GLN A 401 -14.75 -16.28 -1.10
N GLU A 402 -15.87 -16.92 -0.74
CA GLU A 402 -16.95 -17.22 -1.69
C GLU A 402 -17.54 -15.95 -2.30
N LYS A 403 -17.78 -14.92 -1.48
CA LYS A 403 -18.32 -13.65 -1.98
C LYS A 403 -17.38 -12.96 -2.98
N TRP A 404 -16.08 -12.96 -2.73
CA TRP A 404 -15.08 -12.24 -3.51
C TRP A 404 -14.36 -13.09 -4.57
N HIS A 405 -14.85 -14.31 -4.86
CA HIS A 405 -14.19 -15.23 -5.80
C HIS A 405 -13.95 -14.64 -7.20
N ALA A 406 -14.81 -13.73 -7.66
CA ALA A 406 -14.71 -13.06 -8.97
C ALA A 406 -14.10 -11.64 -8.89
N GLY A 407 -13.61 -11.24 -7.72
CA GLY A 407 -13.10 -9.91 -7.43
C GLY A 407 -13.78 -9.33 -6.19
N PRO A 408 -13.10 -8.44 -5.43
CA PRO A 408 -13.69 -7.86 -4.24
C PRO A 408 -14.86 -6.94 -4.60
N ARG A 409 -15.96 -7.08 -3.85
CA ARG A 409 -17.17 -6.27 -3.98
C ARG A 409 -17.44 -5.56 -2.68
N THR A 410 -17.55 -4.24 -2.74
CA THR A 410 -17.72 -3.38 -1.56
C THR A 410 -18.61 -2.20 -1.91
N TYR A 411 -19.25 -1.63 -0.91
CA TYR A 411 -19.84 -0.31 -0.98
C TYR A 411 -18.87 0.69 -0.35
N LEU A 412 -18.49 1.71 -1.12
CA LEU A 412 -17.51 2.75 -0.75
C LEU A 412 -16.10 2.20 -0.39
N GLY A 413 -15.83 0.91 -0.60
CA GLY A 413 -14.63 0.26 -0.03
C GLY A 413 -14.58 0.21 1.50
N LEU A 414 -15.71 0.46 2.15
CA LEU A 414 -15.86 0.49 3.61
C LEU A 414 -16.59 -0.74 4.15
N SER A 415 -17.60 -1.25 3.44
CA SER A 415 -18.40 -2.39 3.87
C SER A 415 -18.78 -3.28 2.69
N THR A 416 -19.35 -4.45 2.96
CA THR A 416 -19.75 -5.41 1.93
C THR A 416 -21.09 -6.08 2.33
N TYR A 417 -22.03 -6.17 1.40
CA TYR A 417 -23.35 -6.80 1.60
C TYR A 417 -23.21 -8.24 2.13
N GLY A 418 -24.05 -8.66 3.07
CA GLY A 418 -23.96 -9.96 3.71
C GLY A 418 -23.01 -10.01 4.93
N PHE A 419 -22.27 -8.93 5.21
CA PHE A 419 -21.33 -8.85 6.34
C PHE A 419 -21.64 -7.61 7.21
N PRO A 420 -22.75 -7.62 7.97
CA PRO A 420 -23.13 -6.47 8.79
C PRO A 420 -22.09 -6.13 9.85
N ASN A 421 -21.95 -4.85 10.21
CA ASN A 421 -21.01 -4.37 11.22
C ASN A 421 -19.52 -4.67 10.95
N LEU A 422 -19.18 -5.20 9.77
CA LEU A 422 -17.81 -5.37 9.29
C LEU A 422 -17.41 -4.14 8.47
N PHE A 423 -16.28 -3.54 8.84
CA PHE A 423 -15.70 -2.44 8.08
C PHE A 423 -14.27 -2.75 7.65
N THR A 424 -13.87 -2.25 6.49
CA THR A 424 -12.48 -2.28 6.00
C THR A 424 -11.91 -0.88 5.91
N ILE A 425 -10.65 -0.70 6.32
CA ILE A 425 -9.95 0.59 6.15
C ILE A 425 -8.98 0.49 4.96
N SER A 426 -9.06 1.45 4.04
CA SER A 426 -8.32 1.45 2.77
C SER A 426 -8.53 0.15 1.96
N GLY A 427 -9.71 -0.45 2.02
CA GLY A 427 -10.03 -1.69 1.32
C GLY A 427 -10.18 -1.53 -0.20
N PRO A 428 -10.42 -2.64 -0.93
CA PRO A 428 -10.83 -2.60 -2.33
C PRO A 428 -12.10 -1.74 -2.52
N GLY A 429 -12.14 -0.97 -3.60
CA GLY A 429 -13.23 -0.04 -3.89
C GLY A 429 -13.09 1.34 -3.25
N SER A 430 -11.99 1.63 -2.55
CA SER A 430 -11.62 2.99 -2.11
C SER A 430 -10.33 3.48 -2.78
N PRO A 431 -9.95 4.76 -2.67
CA PRO A 431 -8.72 5.29 -3.26
C PRO A 431 -7.49 4.48 -2.84
N SER A 432 -7.44 4.11 -1.55
CA SER A 432 -6.48 3.17 -1.00
C SER A 432 -5.05 3.47 -1.51
N VAL A 433 -4.42 2.49 -2.15
CA VAL A 433 -3.04 2.54 -2.65
C VAL A 433 -2.77 3.54 -3.77
N LEU A 434 -3.80 4.20 -4.33
CA LEU A 434 -3.65 5.27 -5.32
C LEU A 434 -3.53 6.65 -4.69
N SER A 435 -3.58 6.76 -3.37
CA SER A 435 -3.49 8.02 -2.65
C SER A 435 -2.39 8.03 -1.58
N ASN A 436 -2.18 9.19 -0.98
CA ASN A 436 -1.58 9.30 0.34
C ASN A 436 -2.45 8.53 1.34
N MET A 437 -1.99 7.31 1.67
CA MET A 437 -2.71 6.37 2.50
C MET A 437 -3.05 6.92 3.89
N ILE A 438 -2.24 7.81 4.50
CA ILE A 438 -2.59 8.37 5.81
C ILE A 438 -3.88 9.20 5.72
N LEU A 439 -3.99 10.02 4.67
CA LEU A 439 -5.15 10.87 4.44
C LEU A 439 -6.42 10.04 4.19
N THR A 440 -6.32 8.96 3.39
CA THR A 440 -7.45 8.03 3.19
C THR A 440 -7.78 7.25 4.46
N ILE A 441 -6.78 6.81 5.22
CA ILE A 441 -6.97 6.16 6.52
C ILE A 441 -7.75 7.07 7.46
N GLU A 442 -7.34 8.34 7.60
CA GLU A 442 -8.00 9.27 8.51
C GLU A 442 -9.46 9.51 8.10
N GLN A 443 -9.73 9.67 6.81
CA GLN A 443 -11.09 9.84 6.33
C GLN A 443 -11.96 8.59 6.56
N HIS A 444 -11.44 7.39 6.28
CA HIS A 444 -12.17 6.14 6.53
C HIS A 444 -12.50 5.99 8.03
N VAL A 445 -11.52 6.21 8.89
CA VAL A 445 -11.71 6.09 10.35
C VAL A 445 -12.70 7.12 10.85
N ASN A 446 -12.60 8.39 10.42
CA ASN A 446 -13.53 9.43 10.83
C ASN A 446 -14.96 9.12 10.38
N TRP A 447 -15.14 8.70 9.12
CA TRP A 447 -16.45 8.31 8.60
C TRP A 447 -17.06 7.13 9.38
N ILE A 448 -16.26 6.09 9.66
CA ILE A 448 -16.70 4.94 10.46
C ILE A 448 -17.09 5.40 11.87
N MET A 449 -16.27 6.23 12.52
CA MET A 449 -16.55 6.67 13.89
C MET A 449 -17.79 7.57 13.99
N GLU A 450 -18.02 8.43 13.00
CA GLU A 450 -19.26 9.19 12.86
C GLU A 450 -20.47 8.24 12.72
N CYS A 451 -20.34 7.20 11.89
CA CYS A 451 -21.35 6.16 11.74
C CYS A 451 -21.67 5.42 13.04
N LEU A 452 -20.64 4.98 13.76
CA LEU A 452 -20.83 4.29 15.04
C LEU A 452 -21.45 5.21 16.10
N GLY A 453 -21.08 6.50 16.10
CA GLY A 453 -21.69 7.52 16.95
C GLY A 453 -23.16 7.76 16.64
N TYR A 454 -23.52 7.82 15.35
CA TYR A 454 -24.90 7.91 14.89
C TYR A 454 -25.70 6.67 15.34
N MET A 455 -25.20 5.46 15.08
CA MET A 455 -25.85 4.22 15.49
C MET A 455 -26.07 4.16 17.00
N ARG A 456 -25.07 4.54 17.80
CA ARG A 456 -25.20 4.60 19.27
C ARG A 456 -26.31 5.57 19.69
N THR A 457 -26.39 6.75 19.07
CA THR A 457 -27.41 7.77 19.37
C THR A 457 -28.81 7.30 18.98
N GLN A 458 -28.94 6.62 17.84
CA GLN A 458 -30.20 6.06 17.35
C GLN A 458 -30.56 4.70 17.95
N GLN A 459 -29.73 4.16 18.85
CA GLN A 459 -29.90 2.82 19.46
C GLN A 459 -30.01 1.68 18.44
N LEU A 460 -29.22 1.77 17.37
CA LEU A 460 -29.16 0.78 16.30
C LEU A 460 -28.12 -0.31 16.64
N ALA A 461 -28.44 -1.56 16.28
CA ALA A 461 -27.60 -2.72 16.57
C ALA A 461 -26.73 -3.13 15.38
N SER A 462 -27.26 -2.98 14.15
CA SER A 462 -26.53 -3.37 12.94
C SER A 462 -26.64 -2.36 11.81
N ILE A 463 -25.58 -2.31 11.00
CA ILE A 463 -25.51 -1.61 9.72
C ILE A 463 -24.95 -2.56 8.67
N GLU A 464 -25.56 -2.58 7.49
CA GLU A 464 -25.17 -3.43 6.36
C GLU A 464 -25.30 -2.67 5.05
N ALA A 465 -24.30 -2.78 4.16
CA ALA A 465 -24.42 -2.22 2.82
C ALA A 465 -25.54 -2.91 2.04
N ASN A 466 -26.35 -2.15 1.30
CA ASN A 466 -27.36 -2.70 0.41
C ASN A 466 -26.71 -3.28 -0.84
N LEU A 467 -27.25 -4.40 -1.34
CA LEU A 467 -26.72 -5.07 -2.53
C LEU A 467 -26.70 -4.14 -3.76
N ASP A 468 -27.81 -3.44 -4.02
CA ASP A 468 -27.89 -2.53 -5.18
C ASP A 468 -26.88 -1.37 -5.10
N ALA A 469 -26.58 -0.88 -3.88
CA ALA A 469 -25.61 0.19 -3.67
C ALA A 469 -24.16 -0.32 -3.85
N GLU A 470 -23.85 -1.52 -3.35
CA GLU A 470 -22.59 -2.21 -3.62
C GLU A 470 -22.38 -2.43 -5.13
N ASP A 471 -23.40 -2.94 -5.82
CA ASP A 471 -23.36 -3.23 -7.24
C ASP A 471 -23.16 -1.97 -8.08
N ALA A 472 -23.87 -0.89 -7.74
CA ALA A 472 -23.71 0.42 -8.37
C ALA A 472 -22.29 0.98 -8.15
N TRP A 473 -21.75 0.85 -6.95
CA TRP A 473 -20.39 1.30 -6.62
C TRP A 473 -19.32 0.53 -7.40
N VAL A 474 -19.43 -0.80 -7.46
CA VAL A 474 -18.52 -1.64 -8.26
C VAL A 474 -18.59 -1.27 -9.74
N LYS A 475 -19.80 -1.03 -10.28
CA LYS A 475 -19.98 -0.61 -11.66
C LYS A 475 -19.29 0.73 -11.92
N GLN A 476 -19.54 1.73 -11.07
CA GLN A 476 -18.94 3.07 -11.20
C GLN A 476 -17.41 3.03 -11.10
N GLY A 477 -16.86 2.25 -10.17
CA GLY A 477 -15.42 2.06 -10.03
C GLY A 477 -14.78 1.50 -11.31
N ASN A 478 -15.42 0.50 -11.93
CA ASN A 478 -14.97 -0.05 -13.20
C ASN A 478 -15.10 0.94 -14.36
N GLU A 479 -16.17 1.74 -14.41
CA GLU A 479 -16.34 2.80 -15.41
C GLU A 479 -15.21 3.83 -15.31
N PHE A 480 -14.85 4.30 -14.10
CA PHE A 480 -13.70 5.19 -13.92
C PHE A 480 -12.38 4.53 -14.28
N ALA A 481 -12.15 3.27 -13.87
CA ALA A 481 -10.93 2.54 -14.20
C ALA A 481 -10.71 2.48 -15.72
N ASN A 482 -11.77 2.17 -16.48
CA ASN A 482 -11.73 2.05 -17.94
C ASN A 482 -11.52 3.38 -18.68
N MET A 483 -11.65 4.53 -18.00
CA MET A 483 -11.30 5.84 -18.56
C MET A 483 -9.79 6.14 -18.45
N THR A 484 -9.03 5.29 -17.78
CA THR A 484 -7.58 5.46 -17.57
C THR A 484 -6.78 4.37 -18.28
N LEU A 485 -5.45 4.54 -18.33
CA LEU A 485 -4.56 3.50 -18.85
C LEU A 485 -4.23 2.40 -17.82
N MET A 486 -4.62 2.53 -16.55
CA MET A 486 -4.21 1.59 -15.48
C MET A 486 -4.70 0.14 -15.69
N PRO A 487 -5.89 -0.13 -16.28
CA PRO A 487 -6.30 -1.50 -16.58
C PRO A 487 -5.52 -2.18 -17.71
N MET A 488 -4.68 -1.45 -18.46
CA MET A 488 -4.02 -1.97 -19.67
C MET A 488 -2.78 -2.82 -19.41
N CYS A 489 -2.23 -2.84 -18.19
CA CYS A 489 -1.05 -3.63 -17.84
C CYS A 489 -1.35 -4.63 -16.72
N ASN A 490 -0.54 -5.68 -16.61
CA ASN A 490 -0.63 -6.60 -15.49
C ASN A 490 0.10 -6.00 -14.27
N SER A 491 -0.67 -5.61 -13.26
CA SER A 491 -0.17 -5.08 -11.99
C SER A 491 -0.88 -5.75 -10.82
N TRP A 492 -0.37 -5.53 -9.62
CA TRP A 492 -1.02 -6.02 -8.39
C TRP A 492 -2.32 -5.27 -8.07
N TYR A 493 -2.58 -4.09 -8.67
CA TYR A 493 -3.89 -3.42 -8.59
C TYR A 493 -5.01 -4.27 -9.22
N LEU A 494 -4.64 -5.10 -10.20
CA LEU A 494 -5.54 -6.01 -10.91
C LEU A 494 -5.53 -7.42 -10.32
N GLY A 495 -4.73 -7.70 -9.29
CA GLY A 495 -4.51 -9.07 -8.80
C GLY A 495 -3.69 -9.97 -9.73
N ALA A 496 -3.19 -9.44 -10.86
CA ALA A 496 -2.50 -10.21 -11.90
C ALA A 496 -1.14 -10.80 -11.47
N ASN A 497 -0.67 -10.46 -10.26
CA ASN A 497 0.58 -10.95 -9.68
C ASN A 497 0.41 -12.24 -8.85
N VAL A 498 -0.83 -12.68 -8.60
CA VAL A 498 -1.13 -13.91 -7.84
C VAL A 498 -1.81 -14.92 -8.77
N PRO A 499 -1.20 -16.10 -9.01
CA PRO A 499 -1.83 -17.15 -9.82
C PRO A 499 -3.23 -17.52 -9.30
N GLY A 500 -4.20 -17.64 -10.21
CA GLY A 500 -5.59 -18.00 -9.88
C GLY A 500 -6.45 -16.86 -9.32
N LYS A 501 -5.88 -15.68 -9.01
CA LYS A 501 -6.64 -14.52 -8.54
C LYS A 501 -7.39 -13.85 -9.70
N PRO A 502 -8.65 -13.41 -9.51
CA PRO A 502 -9.41 -12.72 -10.54
C PRO A 502 -8.73 -11.41 -10.96
N ARG A 503 -8.73 -11.14 -12.27
CA ARG A 503 -8.15 -9.93 -12.86
C ARG A 503 -9.17 -8.78 -12.89
N VAL A 504 -9.25 -7.99 -11.81
CA VAL A 504 -10.19 -6.85 -11.67
C VAL A 504 -9.47 -5.66 -11.04
N PHE A 505 -9.71 -4.45 -11.53
CA PHE A 505 -9.09 -3.25 -10.98
C PHE A 505 -9.70 -2.95 -9.61
N MET A 506 -8.92 -3.15 -8.54
CA MET A 506 -9.43 -3.13 -7.16
C MET A 506 -9.56 -1.74 -6.54
N PRO A 507 -8.67 -0.75 -6.77
CA PRO A 507 -8.82 0.59 -6.18
C PRO A 507 -9.88 1.45 -6.88
N PHE A 508 -10.38 2.47 -6.20
CA PHE A 508 -11.20 3.52 -6.81
C PHE A 508 -10.30 4.63 -7.38
N VAL A 509 -10.31 4.82 -8.71
CA VAL A 509 -9.43 5.78 -9.40
C VAL A 509 -10.03 7.19 -9.55
N GLY A 510 -11.23 7.46 -9.03
CA GLY A 510 -11.88 8.77 -9.17
C GLY A 510 -11.19 9.92 -8.39
N GLY A 511 -10.17 9.62 -7.60
CA GLY A 511 -9.41 10.58 -6.81
C GLY A 511 -10.03 10.92 -5.46
N ILE A 512 -9.23 11.52 -4.59
CA ILE A 512 -9.59 11.87 -3.21
C ILE A 512 -10.80 12.83 -3.14
N PRO A 513 -10.85 13.96 -3.87
CA PRO A 513 -11.95 14.92 -3.70
C PRO A 513 -13.33 14.30 -3.95
N LEU A 514 -13.48 13.60 -5.08
CA LEU A 514 -14.73 12.95 -5.45
C LEU A 514 -15.12 11.85 -4.46
N TYR A 515 -14.16 11.03 -4.03
CA TYR A 515 -14.42 9.97 -3.07
C TYR A 515 -14.88 10.52 -1.70
N PHE A 516 -14.21 11.56 -1.20
CA PHE A 516 -14.54 12.19 0.08
C PHE A 516 -15.90 12.86 0.05
N GLU A 517 -16.19 13.60 -1.03
CA GLU A 517 -17.50 14.20 -1.25
C GLU A 517 -18.61 13.14 -1.28
N THR A 518 -18.36 12.01 -1.95
CA THR A 518 -19.33 10.89 -2.04
C THR A 518 -19.59 10.28 -0.66
N CYS A 519 -18.54 10.00 0.13
CA CYS A 519 -18.69 9.47 1.48
C CYS A 519 -19.43 10.44 2.40
N ALA A 520 -19.13 11.74 2.31
CA ALA A 520 -19.80 12.79 3.08
C ALA A 520 -21.28 12.91 2.73
N LYS A 521 -21.63 12.84 1.43
CA LYS A 521 -23.02 12.82 0.95
C LYS A 521 -23.79 11.63 1.51
N VAL A 522 -23.20 10.44 1.48
CA VAL A 522 -23.81 9.24 2.04
C VAL A 522 -24.10 9.41 3.54
N ALA A 523 -23.12 9.90 4.32
CA ALA A 523 -23.32 10.15 5.76
C ALA A 523 -24.41 11.21 6.01
N ALA A 524 -24.41 12.32 5.26
CA ALA A 524 -25.40 13.38 5.36
C ALA A 524 -26.83 12.91 5.03
N ASN A 525 -26.96 11.92 4.14
CA ASN A 525 -28.23 11.30 3.77
C ASN A 525 -28.62 10.12 4.68
N ASN A 526 -28.25 10.16 5.96
CA ASN A 526 -28.50 9.10 6.95
C ASN A 526 -27.95 7.73 6.53
N TYR A 527 -26.71 7.71 6.01
CA TYR A 527 -26.05 6.50 5.51
C TYR A 527 -26.84 5.83 4.37
N GLU A 528 -27.23 6.64 3.37
CA GLU A 528 -27.86 6.16 2.14
C GLU A 528 -27.08 4.98 1.53
N GLY A 529 -27.80 3.96 1.03
CA GLY A 529 -27.16 2.74 0.53
C GLY A 529 -26.78 1.73 1.62
N PHE A 530 -27.06 2.02 2.90
CA PHE A 530 -27.02 1.05 3.99
C PHE A 530 -28.41 0.77 4.57
N THR A 531 -28.60 -0.45 5.07
CA THR A 531 -29.72 -0.81 5.94
C THR A 531 -29.25 -0.76 7.38
N LEU A 532 -29.98 -0.07 8.25
CA LEU A 532 -29.71 0.00 9.68
C LEU A 532 -30.88 -0.59 10.46
N ASN A 533 -30.60 -1.49 11.40
CA ASN A 533 -31.63 -2.19 12.17
C ASN A 533 -31.52 -1.91 13.67
N ALA A 534 -32.67 -1.79 14.33
CA ALA A 534 -32.76 -1.94 15.78
C ALA A 534 -32.51 -3.41 16.16
N GLY A 535 -31.84 -3.63 17.29
CA GLY A 535 -31.47 -4.97 17.79
C GLY A 535 -32.60 -5.73 18.46
#